data_AF-A0A2W5YJX8-F1
#
_entry.id   AF-A0A2W5YJX8-F1
#
_cell.length_a   1.000
_cell.length_b   1.000
_cell.length_c   1.000
_cell.angle_alpha   90.00
_cell.angle_beta   90.00
_cell.angle_gamma   90.00
#
_symmetry.space_group_name_H-M   'P 1'
#
loop_
_entity.id
_entity.type
_entity.pdbx_description
1 polymer ?
#
loop_
_entity_poly.entity_id
_entity_poly.type
_entity_poly.pdbx_seq_one_letter_code
_entity_poly.pdbx_strand_id
1 'polypeptide(L)'
;MRGQAAQVPPLLPDGGASAELNPRPAEPRGRAGRPSVVVLDYGFGNVRSAVRALERVGARVELTADHTAALGADGLVVPGVGAFAACMAGIRAVRGDQVVERRLAGGRPVLGICVGMQVMFDSGVEHGVQTDGLGQWRGVVEKLDAPVVPHMGWSTLEAPAGTRLLAGVEDERFYFVHSYAAQSFTQGHDDAADPRFVPPRVTWSHHGSAEHGARFVAAVEDGPLAATQFHPEKSGDAGATLLENWVRSL
;
A
#
# COMPACT_ATOMS: atom_id res chain seq x y z
N MET A 1 -7.31 -76.13 -42.43
CA MET A 1 -6.32 -75.14 -42.93
C MET A 1 -6.12 -74.10 -41.85
N ARG A 2 -4.87 -73.63 -41.73
CA ARG A 2 -4.22 -73.01 -40.57
C ARG A 2 -4.81 -71.65 -40.16
N GLY A 3 -4.71 -71.33 -38.86
CA GLY A 3 -4.83 -69.97 -38.32
C GLY A 3 -4.33 -69.92 -36.88
N GLN A 4 -3.25 -69.16 -36.65
CA GLN A 4 -2.40 -69.11 -35.46
C GLN A 4 -3.00 -68.36 -34.25
N ALA A 5 -2.39 -68.64 -33.10
CA ALA A 5 -2.61 -68.08 -31.77
C ALA A 5 -2.28 -66.59 -31.64
N ALA A 6 -2.90 -65.93 -30.64
CA ALA A 6 -2.34 -64.74 -30.01
C ALA A 6 -2.70 -64.70 -28.51
N GLN A 7 -1.67 -64.72 -27.67
CA GLN A 7 -1.72 -64.49 -26.23
C GLN A 7 -2.05 -63.01 -25.96
N VAL A 8 -2.87 -62.77 -24.92
CA VAL A 8 -3.18 -61.44 -24.39
C VAL A 8 -2.10 -61.05 -23.37
N PRO A 9 -1.35 -59.95 -23.57
CA PRO A 9 -0.42 -59.45 -22.56
C PRO A 9 -1.13 -58.57 -21.50
N PRO A 10 -0.61 -58.53 -20.26
CA PRO A 10 -1.25 -57.85 -19.13
C PRO A 10 -1.02 -56.33 -19.11
N LEU A 11 -1.78 -55.69 -18.22
CA LEU A 11 -1.97 -54.25 -18.02
C LEU A 11 -0.67 -53.42 -17.96
N LEU A 12 -0.78 -52.22 -18.51
CA LEU A 12 0.18 -51.11 -18.50
C LEU A 12 0.70 -50.78 -17.08
N PRO A 13 2.01 -50.52 -16.90
CA PRO A 13 2.51 -49.81 -15.74
C PRO A 13 2.55 -48.28 -15.96
N ASP A 14 2.56 -47.59 -14.83
CA ASP A 14 2.40 -46.16 -14.60
C ASP A 14 3.21 -45.23 -15.52
N GLY A 15 2.53 -44.24 -16.08
CA GLY A 15 3.11 -43.17 -16.91
C GLY A 15 2.45 -41.82 -16.61
N GLY A 16 2.53 -41.36 -15.37
CA GLY A 16 2.19 -39.99 -14.99
C GLY A 16 3.40 -39.08 -15.17
N ALA A 17 3.35 -38.21 -16.18
CA ALA A 17 4.36 -37.19 -16.44
C ALA A 17 4.46 -36.22 -15.25
N SER A 18 5.50 -36.38 -14.43
CA SER A 18 5.93 -35.37 -13.47
C SER A 18 6.63 -34.25 -14.25
N ALA A 19 5.91 -33.16 -14.46
CA ALA A 19 6.48 -31.92 -14.98
C ALA A 19 7.68 -31.50 -14.11
N GLU A 20 8.83 -31.34 -14.77
CA GLU A 20 10.01 -30.72 -14.17
C GLU A 20 9.64 -29.33 -13.66
N LEU A 21 9.66 -29.19 -12.33
CA LEU A 21 9.48 -27.93 -11.66
C LEU A 21 10.65 -27.02 -12.02
N ASN A 22 10.36 -25.93 -12.72
CA ASN A 22 11.30 -24.83 -12.96
C ASN A 22 12.04 -24.47 -11.66
N PRO A 23 13.39 -24.34 -11.68
CA PRO A 23 14.12 -23.90 -10.51
C PRO A 23 13.67 -22.49 -10.14
N ARG A 24 13.24 -22.33 -8.88
CA ARG A 24 12.90 -21.03 -8.29
C ARG A 24 14.10 -20.08 -8.43
N PRO A 25 13.89 -18.79 -8.78
CA PRO A 25 14.97 -17.81 -8.77
C PRO A 25 15.64 -17.77 -7.41
N ALA A 26 16.97 -17.66 -7.40
CA ALA A 26 17.79 -17.65 -6.19
C ALA A 26 17.33 -16.53 -5.22
N GLU A 27 17.13 -16.89 -3.95
CA GLU A 27 16.74 -15.95 -2.90
C GLU A 27 17.81 -14.86 -2.71
N PRO A 28 17.40 -13.58 -2.59
CA PRO A 28 18.33 -12.50 -2.32
C PRO A 28 18.97 -12.69 -0.92
N ARG A 29 20.30 -12.68 -0.89
CA ARG A 29 21.07 -12.74 0.35
C ARG A 29 21.00 -11.40 1.08
N GLY A 30 20.32 -11.34 2.23
CA GLY A 30 20.39 -10.17 3.12
C GLY A 30 19.44 -10.23 4.33
N ARG A 31 20.04 -10.38 5.54
CA ARG A 31 19.44 -10.41 6.90
C ARG A 31 18.56 -11.63 7.24
N ALA A 32 19.13 -12.54 8.03
CA ALA A 32 18.49 -13.77 8.52
C ALA A 32 17.44 -13.53 9.63
N GLY A 33 16.47 -12.64 9.40
CA GLY A 33 15.36 -12.39 10.32
C GLY A 33 14.17 -11.72 9.63
N ARG A 34 12.96 -11.98 10.13
CA ARG A 34 11.72 -11.33 9.68
C ARG A 34 11.86 -9.80 9.83
N PRO A 35 11.57 -8.97 8.80
CA PRO A 35 11.63 -7.52 8.90
C PRO A 35 10.81 -7.00 10.09
N SER A 36 11.39 -6.10 10.87
CA SER A 36 10.72 -5.45 11.99
C SER A 36 9.89 -4.28 11.48
N VAL A 37 8.59 -4.30 11.72
CA VAL A 37 7.66 -3.24 11.33
C VAL A 37 6.98 -2.68 12.57
N VAL A 38 6.98 -1.36 12.72
CA VAL A 38 6.15 -0.68 13.71
C VAL A 38 4.87 -0.20 13.03
N VAL A 39 3.72 -0.50 13.62
CA VAL A 39 2.46 0.18 13.34
C VAL A 39 2.32 1.29 14.38
N LEU A 40 2.28 2.54 13.96
CA LEU A 40 2.21 3.68 14.87
C LEU A 40 0.88 3.68 15.62
N ASP A 41 0.93 3.55 16.95
CA ASP A 41 -0.25 3.62 17.81
C ASP A 41 -0.46 5.04 18.35
N TYR A 42 -1.26 5.82 17.66
CA TYR A 42 -1.62 7.17 18.07
C TYR A 42 -3.13 7.30 18.38
N GLY A 43 -3.80 6.16 18.62
CA GLY A 43 -5.22 6.09 18.99
C GLY A 43 -6.21 6.06 17.82
N PHE A 44 -5.74 6.04 16.57
CA PHE A 44 -6.59 5.96 15.37
C PHE A 44 -6.14 4.84 14.42
N GLY A 45 -7.08 4.38 13.59
CA GLY A 45 -6.84 3.35 12.59
C GLY A 45 -7.45 2.00 12.96
N ASN A 46 -7.61 1.13 11.96
CA ASN A 46 -7.92 -0.28 12.19
C ASN A 46 -6.62 -1.06 12.48
N VAL A 47 -5.94 -0.68 13.55
CA VAL A 47 -4.58 -1.10 13.89
C VAL A 47 -4.43 -2.62 13.99
N ARG A 48 -5.45 -3.33 14.50
CA ARG A 48 -5.41 -4.80 14.65
C ARG A 48 -5.46 -5.53 13.31
N SER A 49 -6.22 -5.05 12.32
CA SER A 49 -6.21 -5.65 10.99
C SER A 49 -4.90 -5.40 10.26
N ALA A 50 -4.36 -4.18 10.35
CA ALA A 50 -3.06 -3.85 9.77
C ALA A 50 -1.94 -4.72 10.36
N VAL A 51 -1.88 -4.86 11.69
CA VAL A 51 -0.92 -5.72 12.39
C VAL A 51 -1.00 -7.16 11.88
N ARG A 52 -2.20 -7.76 11.88
CA ARG A 52 -2.39 -9.15 11.42
C ARG A 52 -2.02 -9.34 9.95
N ALA A 53 -2.34 -8.37 9.10
CA ALA A 53 -2.01 -8.45 7.67
C ALA A 53 -0.49 -8.43 7.45
N LEU A 54 0.23 -7.54 8.15
CA LEU A 54 1.70 -7.46 8.11
C LEU A 54 2.38 -8.71 8.69
N GLU A 55 1.86 -9.25 9.79
CA GLU A 55 2.33 -10.52 10.37
C GLU A 55 2.14 -11.69 9.40
N ARG A 56 1.01 -11.74 8.69
CA ARG A 56 0.69 -12.78 7.71
C ARG A 56 1.67 -12.78 6.53
N VAL A 57 2.14 -11.61 6.10
CA VAL A 57 3.11 -11.47 4.99
C VAL A 57 4.57 -11.55 5.45
N GLY A 58 4.83 -11.94 6.70
CA GLY A 58 6.16 -12.29 7.16
C GLY A 58 6.89 -11.22 7.99
N ALA A 59 6.27 -10.07 8.30
CA ALA A 59 6.89 -9.08 9.20
C ALA A 59 6.77 -9.49 10.68
N ARG A 60 7.70 -9.02 11.52
CA ARG A 60 7.56 -8.98 12.98
C ARG A 60 7.01 -7.61 13.35
N VAL A 61 5.79 -7.57 13.88
CA VAL A 61 5.05 -6.31 14.02
C VAL A 61 4.96 -5.89 15.48
N GLU A 62 5.18 -4.61 15.75
CA GLU A 62 4.95 -3.97 17.03
C GLU A 62 3.96 -2.82 16.87
N LEU A 63 2.86 -2.84 17.64
CA LEU A 63 1.92 -1.72 17.72
C LEU A 63 2.34 -0.83 18.89
N THR A 64 2.88 0.35 18.61
CA THR A 64 3.45 1.22 19.65
C THR A 64 3.54 2.67 19.19
N ALA A 65 3.55 3.59 20.16
CA ALA A 65 3.94 4.98 20.00
C ALA A 65 5.37 5.25 20.50
N ASP A 66 6.10 4.21 20.93
CA ASP A 66 7.48 4.39 21.40
C ASP A 66 8.37 4.91 20.27
N HIS A 67 8.92 6.10 20.50
CA HIS A 67 9.71 6.82 19.52
C HIS A 67 11.00 6.07 19.15
N THR A 68 11.59 5.32 20.10
CA THR A 68 12.82 4.56 19.85
C THR A 68 12.53 3.34 18.99
N ALA A 69 11.46 2.61 19.26
CA ALA A 69 11.00 1.48 18.46
C ALA A 69 10.60 1.92 17.05
N ALA A 70 9.79 2.98 16.93
CA ALA A 70 9.32 3.50 15.65
C ALA A 70 10.46 4.05 14.79
N LEU A 71 11.44 4.72 15.39
CA LEU A 71 12.67 5.07 14.70
C LEU A 71 13.55 3.86 14.44
N GLY A 72 13.56 2.81 15.27
CA GLY A 72 14.47 1.68 15.16
C GLY A 72 14.07 0.64 14.11
N ALA A 73 12.78 0.50 13.83
CA ALA A 73 12.23 -0.54 12.95
C ALA A 73 12.69 -0.43 11.48
N ASP A 74 12.65 -1.55 10.76
CA ASP A 74 12.96 -1.60 9.33
C ASP A 74 11.87 -0.83 8.56
N GLY A 75 10.60 -1.01 8.90
CA GLY A 75 9.46 -0.24 8.35
C GLY A 75 8.60 0.44 9.42
N LEU A 76 7.98 1.57 9.06
CA LEU A 76 6.92 2.23 9.84
C LEU A 76 5.62 2.25 9.03
N VAL A 77 4.51 1.84 9.64
CA VAL A 77 3.17 1.99 9.07
C VAL A 77 2.44 3.07 9.87
N VAL A 78 1.93 4.07 9.16
CA VAL A 78 1.03 5.10 9.69
C VAL A 78 -0.38 4.74 9.22
N PRO A 79 -1.17 4.00 10.02
CA PRO A 79 -2.57 3.74 9.69
C PRO A 79 -3.40 4.99 9.93
N GLY A 80 -4.63 5.08 9.44
CA GLY A 80 -5.56 6.12 9.86
C GLY A 80 -6.99 5.87 9.40
N VAL A 81 -7.96 6.08 10.29
CA VAL A 81 -9.40 6.12 9.97
C VAL A 81 -10.05 7.26 10.75
N GLY A 82 -11.09 7.86 10.18
CA GLY A 82 -11.80 8.98 10.80
C GLY A 82 -11.40 10.32 10.18
N ALA A 83 -11.51 11.38 10.97
CA ALA A 83 -11.27 12.75 10.52
C ALA A 83 -9.77 13.06 10.41
N PHE A 84 -9.38 13.77 9.35
CA PHE A 84 -8.02 14.27 9.13
C PHE A 84 -7.48 15.01 10.35
N ALA A 85 -8.26 15.96 10.88
CA ALA A 85 -7.86 16.80 12.01
C ALA A 85 -7.61 15.99 13.28
N ALA A 86 -8.46 14.99 13.54
CA ALA A 86 -8.31 14.11 14.70
C ALA A 86 -7.07 13.22 14.57
N CYS A 87 -6.79 12.69 13.38
CA CYS A 87 -5.59 11.91 13.12
C CYS A 87 -4.31 12.75 13.29
N MET A 88 -4.28 13.98 12.74
CA MET A 88 -3.14 14.89 12.93
C MET A 88 -2.92 15.27 14.38
N ALA A 89 -3.98 15.50 15.15
CA ALA A 89 -3.89 15.77 16.58
C ALA A 89 -3.27 14.57 17.34
N GLY A 90 -3.72 13.36 17.05
CA GLY A 90 -3.17 12.14 17.64
C GLY A 90 -1.70 11.90 17.27
N ILE A 91 -1.36 12.05 15.99
CA ILE A 91 0.03 11.93 15.49
C ILE A 91 0.95 12.90 16.24
N ARG A 92 0.57 14.19 16.33
CA ARG A 92 1.38 15.20 17.04
C ARG A 92 1.46 14.93 18.54
N ALA A 93 0.40 14.41 19.17
CA ALA A 93 0.39 14.09 20.59
C ALA A 93 1.43 13.03 20.97
N VAL A 94 1.72 12.09 20.08
CA VAL A 94 2.77 11.07 20.26
C VAL A 94 4.11 11.45 19.59
N ARG A 95 4.22 12.68 19.07
CA ARG A 95 5.37 13.15 18.27
C ARG A 95 5.67 12.27 17.04
N GLY A 96 4.63 11.66 16.48
CA GLY A 96 4.73 10.79 15.30
C GLY A 96 5.11 11.55 14.03
N ASP A 97 4.78 12.84 13.96
CA ASP A 97 5.23 13.77 12.91
C ASP A 97 6.77 13.81 12.83
N GLN A 98 7.43 13.93 13.99
CA GLN A 98 8.90 13.94 14.08
C GLN A 98 9.50 12.57 13.71
N VAL A 99 8.81 11.48 14.03
CA VAL A 99 9.24 10.12 13.66
C VAL A 99 9.20 9.96 12.14
N VAL A 100 8.08 10.33 11.51
CA VAL A 100 7.92 10.24 10.05
C VAL A 100 8.98 11.08 9.35
N GLU A 101 9.13 12.35 9.72
CA GLU A 101 10.11 13.26 9.13
C GLU A 101 11.54 12.68 9.23
N ARG A 102 11.96 12.25 10.42
CA ARG A 102 13.32 11.69 10.63
C ARG A 102 13.55 10.41 9.84
N ARG A 103 12.53 9.55 9.73
CA ARG A 103 12.65 8.32 8.94
C ARG A 103 12.82 8.63 7.46
N LEU A 104 11.96 9.49 6.92
CA LEU A 104 12.00 9.86 5.50
C LEU A 104 13.30 10.59 5.14
N ALA A 105 13.75 11.52 5.97
CA ALA A 105 15.05 12.20 5.80
C ALA A 105 16.24 11.22 5.82
N GLY A 106 16.11 10.11 6.54
CA GLY A 106 17.11 9.04 6.60
C GLY A 106 16.94 7.95 5.52
N GLY A 107 16.03 8.11 4.56
CA GLY A 107 15.76 7.10 3.54
C GLY A 107 15.09 5.83 4.08
N ARG A 108 14.41 5.91 5.23
CA ARG A 108 13.86 4.75 5.93
C ARG A 108 12.38 4.53 5.61
N PRO A 109 11.96 3.31 5.23
CA PRO A 109 10.61 3.07 4.73
C PRO A 109 9.48 3.50 5.67
N VAL A 110 8.46 4.13 5.09
CA VAL A 110 7.18 4.50 5.72
C VAL A 110 6.03 4.12 4.78
N LEU A 111 4.95 3.54 5.32
CA LEU A 111 3.70 3.25 4.61
C LEU A 111 2.52 3.98 5.25
N GLY A 112 1.91 4.92 4.54
CA GLY A 112 0.66 5.57 4.95
C GLY A 112 -0.59 4.81 4.44
N ILE A 113 -1.58 4.55 5.29
CA ILE A 113 -2.82 3.86 4.89
C ILE A 113 -4.05 4.72 5.19
N CYS A 114 -4.89 4.94 4.18
CA CYS A 114 -6.12 5.73 4.21
C CYS A 114 -5.88 7.15 4.73
N VAL A 115 -6.35 7.51 5.93
CA VAL A 115 -6.03 8.84 6.49
C VAL A 115 -4.53 8.99 6.74
N GLY A 116 -3.82 7.89 6.99
CA GLY A 116 -2.36 7.86 7.06
C GLY A 116 -1.66 8.22 5.74
N MET A 117 -2.32 8.02 4.59
CA MET A 117 -1.87 8.59 3.31
C MET A 117 -2.21 10.09 3.25
N GLN A 118 -3.45 10.44 3.60
CA GLN A 118 -3.95 11.81 3.48
C GLN A 118 -3.10 12.80 4.26
N VAL A 119 -2.70 12.43 5.49
CA VAL A 119 -1.87 13.29 6.35
C VAL A 119 -0.48 13.57 5.77
N MET A 120 -0.03 12.85 4.73
CA MET A 120 1.24 13.13 4.06
C MET A 120 1.18 14.37 3.15
N PHE A 121 -0.02 14.83 2.78
CA PHE A 121 -0.20 16.07 2.02
C PHE A 121 -0.01 17.32 2.90
N ASP A 122 0.05 18.50 2.28
CA ASP A 122 0.19 19.79 2.99
C ASP A 122 -0.94 20.03 3.98
N SER A 123 -2.18 19.73 3.59
CA SER A 123 -3.35 19.95 4.44
C SER A 123 -4.57 19.12 4.05
N GLY A 124 -5.52 19.02 4.96
CA GLY A 124 -6.85 18.49 4.72
C GLY A 124 -7.94 19.49 5.08
N VAL A 125 -8.99 19.58 4.26
CA VAL A 125 -10.16 20.44 4.50
C VAL A 125 -11.38 19.56 4.73
N GLU A 126 -11.82 19.48 5.99
CA GLU A 126 -13.02 18.74 6.39
C GLU A 126 -14.02 19.71 7.01
N HIS A 127 -15.26 19.71 6.50
CA HIS A 127 -16.34 20.57 7.01
C HIS A 127 -15.96 22.06 7.09
N GLY A 128 -15.11 22.54 6.17
CA GLY A 128 -14.64 23.94 6.12
C GLY A 128 -13.49 24.27 7.07
N VAL A 129 -12.97 23.28 7.81
CA VAL A 129 -11.79 23.43 8.67
C VAL A 129 -10.57 22.92 7.94
N GLN A 130 -9.62 23.80 7.65
CA GLN A 130 -8.31 23.43 7.12
C GLN A 130 -7.37 23.03 8.27
N THR A 131 -6.72 21.87 8.13
CA THR A 131 -5.71 21.39 9.09
C THR A 131 -4.42 21.06 8.36
N ASP A 132 -3.30 21.56 8.86
CA ASP A 132 -1.97 21.24 8.32
C ASP A 132 -1.64 19.77 8.53
N GLY A 133 -1.19 19.11 7.46
CA GLY A 133 -0.67 17.75 7.45
C GLY A 133 0.83 17.69 7.78
N LEU A 134 1.49 16.67 7.25
CA LEU A 134 2.93 16.42 7.39
C LEU A 134 3.74 17.03 6.23
N GLY A 135 3.09 17.50 5.16
CA GLY A 135 3.74 18.26 4.08
C GLY A 135 4.84 17.49 3.34
N GLN A 136 4.70 16.17 3.18
CA GLN A 136 5.61 15.35 2.37
C GLN A 136 5.28 15.48 0.87
N TRP A 137 4.01 15.73 0.55
CA TRP A 137 3.53 16.02 -0.79
C TRP A 137 2.75 17.32 -0.84
N ARG A 138 3.01 18.10 -1.89
CA ARG A 138 2.21 19.27 -2.20
C ARG A 138 0.76 18.87 -2.47
N GLY A 139 -0.19 19.62 -1.91
CA GLY A 139 -1.60 19.50 -2.24
C GLY A 139 -2.53 19.44 -1.04
N VAL A 140 -3.83 19.45 -1.34
CA VAL A 140 -4.90 19.48 -0.33
C VAL A 140 -5.77 18.23 -0.48
N VAL A 141 -6.07 17.60 0.64
CA VAL A 141 -7.08 16.54 0.74
C VAL A 141 -8.43 17.19 1.00
N GLU A 142 -9.35 17.03 0.05
CA GLU A 142 -10.65 17.69 0.10
C GLU A 142 -11.77 16.67 -0.16
N LYS A 143 -13.01 17.12 0.05
CA LYS A 143 -14.18 16.27 -0.19
C LYS A 143 -14.19 15.86 -1.66
N LEU A 144 -14.36 14.56 -1.89
CA LEU A 144 -14.39 13.99 -3.21
C LEU A 144 -15.51 14.62 -4.03
N ASP A 145 -15.20 15.09 -5.24
CA ASP A 145 -16.18 15.69 -6.15
C ASP A 145 -16.97 14.62 -6.90
N ALA A 146 -17.81 13.90 -6.14
CA ALA A 146 -18.61 12.81 -6.65
C ALA A 146 -20.05 12.88 -6.12
N PRO A 147 -21.06 12.44 -6.90
CA PRO A 147 -22.47 12.51 -6.50
C PRO A 147 -22.80 11.74 -5.21
N VAL A 148 -22.07 10.65 -4.94
CA VAL A 148 -22.29 9.78 -3.78
C VAL A 148 -21.01 9.68 -2.98
N VAL A 149 -21.04 10.10 -1.71
CA VAL A 149 -19.95 9.93 -0.75
C VAL A 149 -20.49 9.35 0.56
N PRO A 150 -19.72 8.49 1.28
CA PRO A 150 -18.35 8.07 0.98
C PRO A 150 -18.25 7.16 -0.27
N HIS A 151 -17.12 7.21 -0.96
CA HIS A 151 -16.71 6.13 -1.86
C HIS A 151 -16.47 4.88 -1.00
N MET A 152 -17.36 3.89 -1.13
CA MET A 152 -17.31 2.65 -0.36
C MET A 152 -17.49 1.46 -1.29
N GLY A 153 -16.43 0.66 -1.44
CA GLY A 153 -16.47 -0.49 -2.34
C GLY A 153 -15.12 -0.84 -2.95
N TRP A 154 -15.19 -1.66 -4.01
CA TRP A 154 -14.02 -2.21 -4.69
C TRP A 154 -13.82 -1.54 -6.04
N SER A 155 -12.70 -0.85 -6.20
CA SER A 155 -12.36 -0.09 -7.41
C SER A 155 -11.02 -0.55 -7.99
N THR A 156 -10.91 -0.49 -9.31
CA THR A 156 -9.67 -0.75 -10.05
C THR A 156 -8.73 0.45 -9.96
N LEU A 157 -7.47 0.24 -10.34
CA LEU A 157 -6.43 1.23 -10.28
C LEU A 157 -5.90 1.57 -11.69
N GLU A 158 -5.45 2.80 -11.87
CA GLU A 158 -4.59 3.23 -12.98
C GLU A 158 -3.14 3.25 -12.48
N ALA A 159 -2.52 2.07 -12.44
CA ALA A 159 -1.17 1.91 -11.92
C ALA A 159 -0.11 2.42 -12.93
N PRO A 160 0.92 3.17 -12.50
CA PRO A 160 2.00 3.58 -13.37
C PRO A 160 2.91 2.40 -13.71
N ALA A 161 3.45 2.39 -14.93
CA ALA A 161 4.39 1.36 -15.36
C ALA A 161 5.59 1.26 -14.39
N GLY A 162 5.97 0.04 -14.01
CA GLY A 162 7.11 -0.21 -13.12
C GLY A 162 6.87 0.13 -11.65
N THR A 163 5.61 0.23 -11.22
CA THR A 163 5.24 0.21 -9.80
C THR A 163 5.81 -1.03 -9.10
N ARG A 164 6.39 -0.86 -7.91
CA ARG A 164 6.90 -1.97 -7.10
C ARG A 164 5.88 -2.40 -6.06
N LEU A 165 5.17 -1.42 -5.48
CA LEU A 165 4.13 -1.63 -4.50
C LEU A 165 2.99 -2.51 -5.05
N LEU A 166 2.57 -2.26 -6.30
CA LEU A 166 1.47 -2.97 -6.95
C LEU A 166 1.92 -4.11 -7.88
N ALA A 167 3.19 -4.49 -7.84
CA ALA A 167 3.72 -5.52 -8.73
C ALA A 167 2.93 -6.84 -8.61
N GLY A 168 2.38 -7.30 -9.74
CA GLY A 168 1.57 -8.53 -9.83
C GLY A 168 0.10 -8.38 -9.42
N VAL A 169 -0.35 -7.15 -9.10
CA VAL A 169 -1.73 -6.82 -8.72
C VAL A 169 -2.19 -5.49 -9.34
N GLU A 170 -1.59 -5.10 -10.46
CA GLU A 170 -1.85 -3.83 -11.13
C GLU A 170 -3.30 -3.71 -11.63
N ASP A 171 -3.87 -4.83 -12.08
CA ASP A 171 -5.22 -4.93 -12.64
C ASP A 171 -6.29 -5.38 -11.62
N GLU A 172 -5.90 -5.58 -10.36
CA GLU A 172 -6.78 -6.04 -9.30
C GLU A 172 -7.67 -4.91 -8.73
N ARG A 173 -8.64 -5.31 -7.90
CA ARG A 173 -9.51 -4.36 -7.19
C ARG A 173 -9.10 -4.22 -5.73
N PHE A 174 -9.19 -3.00 -5.22
CA PHE A 174 -8.89 -2.68 -3.83
C PHE A 174 -10.09 -2.05 -3.12
N TYR A 175 -10.19 -2.26 -1.81
CA TYR A 175 -11.29 -1.80 -1.00
C TYR A 175 -11.07 -0.37 -0.47
N PHE A 176 -11.97 0.53 -0.83
CA PHE A 176 -12.00 1.93 -0.44
C PHE A 176 -13.15 2.21 0.53
N VAL A 177 -12.91 3.15 1.47
CA VAL A 177 -13.94 3.74 2.32
C VAL A 177 -13.51 5.15 2.75
N HIS A 178 -13.86 6.16 1.94
CA HIS A 178 -13.47 7.55 2.21
C HIS A 178 -14.43 8.57 1.57
N SER A 179 -14.58 9.74 2.20
CA SER A 179 -15.30 10.88 1.64
C SER A 179 -14.37 11.98 1.11
N TYR A 180 -13.09 11.92 1.48
CA TYR A 180 -12.07 12.90 1.17
C TYR A 180 -10.90 12.22 0.46
N ALA A 181 -10.24 12.91 -0.46
CA ALA A 181 -9.05 12.43 -1.15
C ALA A 181 -8.26 13.59 -1.76
N ALA A 182 -7.00 13.35 -2.08
CA ALA A 182 -6.25 14.22 -2.99
C ALA A 182 -6.74 13.99 -4.42
N GLN A 183 -7.26 15.04 -5.06
CA GLN A 183 -7.82 14.98 -6.43
C GLN A 183 -6.83 15.51 -7.49
N SER A 184 -5.66 15.98 -7.04
CA SER A 184 -4.54 16.40 -7.89
C SER A 184 -3.22 15.99 -7.26
N PHE A 185 -2.17 15.87 -8.07
CA PHE A 185 -0.81 15.62 -7.62
C PHE A 185 0.16 16.25 -8.63
N THR A 186 0.92 17.27 -8.20
CA THR A 186 1.78 18.06 -9.10
C THR A 186 3.26 17.94 -8.79
N GLN A 187 3.63 17.47 -7.59
CA GLN A 187 5.02 17.38 -7.15
C GLN A 187 5.86 16.51 -8.10
N GLY A 188 6.85 17.12 -8.76
CA GLY A 188 7.72 16.45 -9.75
C GLY A 188 7.13 16.29 -11.14
N HIS A 189 5.88 16.71 -11.35
CA HIS A 189 5.16 16.63 -12.62
C HIS A 189 4.82 18.02 -13.18
N ASP A 190 5.32 19.09 -12.56
CA ASP A 190 5.16 20.47 -13.01
C ASP A 190 6.36 20.95 -13.87
N ASP A 191 6.14 22.03 -14.64
CA ASP A 191 7.16 22.59 -15.54
C ASP A 191 8.41 23.11 -14.80
N ALA A 192 8.33 23.24 -13.47
CA ALA A 192 9.42 23.70 -12.61
C ALA A 192 10.24 22.55 -11.99
N ALA A 193 9.92 21.30 -12.33
CA ALA A 193 10.60 20.14 -11.77
C ALA A 193 12.09 20.10 -12.18
N ASP A 194 12.97 19.97 -11.18
CA ASP A 194 14.40 19.73 -11.42
C ASP A 194 14.56 18.39 -12.15
N PRO A 195 15.25 18.32 -13.30
CA PRO A 195 15.43 17.06 -14.04
C PRO A 195 16.19 15.97 -13.25
N ARG A 196 16.83 16.32 -12.12
CA ARG A 196 17.45 15.36 -11.18
C ARG A 196 16.47 14.82 -10.15
N PHE A 197 15.30 15.43 -10.02
CA PHE A 197 14.23 14.96 -9.16
C PHE A 197 13.57 13.75 -9.81
N VAL A 198 13.57 12.61 -9.12
CA VAL A 198 12.82 11.44 -9.56
C VAL A 198 11.37 11.66 -9.14
N PRO A 199 10.43 11.84 -10.09
CA PRO A 199 9.05 12.11 -9.72
C PRO A 199 8.40 10.92 -9.01
N PRO A 200 7.51 11.16 -8.03
CA PRO A 200 6.70 10.13 -7.42
C PRO A 200 5.90 9.37 -8.47
N ARG A 201 5.81 8.05 -8.31
CA ARG A 201 4.90 7.21 -9.08
C ARG A 201 3.53 7.31 -8.45
N VAL A 202 2.57 7.85 -9.19
CA VAL A 202 1.21 8.10 -8.70
C VAL A 202 0.26 7.13 -9.36
N THR A 203 -0.41 6.32 -8.54
CA THR A 203 -1.52 5.46 -8.96
C THR A 203 -2.83 6.18 -8.73
N TRP A 204 -3.70 6.17 -9.72
CA TRP A 204 -4.99 6.85 -9.66
C TRP A 204 -6.15 5.86 -9.57
N SER A 205 -7.30 6.34 -9.13
CA SER A 205 -8.57 5.63 -9.26
C SER A 205 -9.68 6.66 -9.49
N HIS A 206 -10.88 6.17 -9.82
CA HIS A 206 -12.03 6.98 -10.15
C HIS A 206 -13.26 6.50 -9.37
N HIS A 207 -14.08 7.43 -8.90
CA HIS A 207 -15.36 7.13 -8.27
C HIS A 207 -16.47 7.99 -8.86
N GLY A 208 -17.60 7.36 -9.19
CA GLY A 208 -18.67 7.97 -9.98
C GLY A 208 -18.59 7.59 -11.47
N SER A 209 -19.44 8.21 -12.29
CA SER A 209 -19.45 8.01 -13.74
C SER A 209 -18.45 8.93 -14.43
N ALA A 210 -18.08 8.64 -15.68
CA ALA A 210 -17.13 9.46 -16.44
C ALA A 210 -17.56 10.94 -16.58
N GLU A 211 -18.86 11.21 -16.56
CA GLU A 211 -19.43 12.57 -16.64
C GLU A 211 -19.63 13.20 -15.25
N HIS A 212 -19.81 12.38 -14.22
CA HIS A 212 -20.17 12.80 -12.86
C HIS A 212 -19.42 11.92 -11.85
N GLY A 213 -18.15 12.25 -11.64
CA GLY A 213 -17.25 11.54 -10.75
C GLY A 213 -15.94 12.28 -10.53
N ALA A 214 -15.13 11.74 -9.64
CA ALA A 214 -13.84 12.30 -9.29
C ALA A 214 -12.73 11.28 -9.54
N ARG A 215 -11.67 11.75 -10.20
CA ARG A 215 -10.37 11.08 -10.22
C ARG A 215 -9.57 11.50 -9.00
N PHE A 216 -8.96 10.54 -8.33
CA PHE A 216 -8.22 10.81 -7.09
C PHE A 216 -6.99 9.92 -6.97
N VAL A 217 -6.05 10.35 -6.15
CA VAL A 217 -4.82 9.60 -5.88
C VAL A 217 -5.15 8.38 -5.04
N ALA A 218 -4.89 7.20 -5.57
CA ALA A 218 -5.17 5.92 -4.92
C ALA A 218 -3.94 5.34 -4.21
N ALA A 219 -2.75 5.55 -4.76
CA ALA A 219 -1.49 5.24 -4.10
C ALA A 219 -0.35 6.13 -4.62
N VAL A 220 0.71 6.26 -3.83
CA VAL A 220 1.94 6.97 -4.21
C VAL A 220 3.15 6.16 -3.78
N GLU A 221 4.16 6.06 -4.65
CA GLU A 221 5.51 5.59 -4.33
C GLU A 221 6.50 6.73 -4.56
N ASP A 222 7.14 7.21 -3.49
CA ASP A 222 8.06 8.34 -3.47
C ASP A 222 9.28 8.01 -2.60
N GLY A 223 10.31 7.41 -3.22
CA GLY A 223 11.51 6.96 -2.51
C GLY A 223 11.17 6.02 -1.34
N PRO A 224 11.47 6.37 -0.08
CA PRO A 224 11.14 5.57 1.10
C PRO A 224 9.66 5.69 1.54
N LEU A 225 8.89 6.63 0.99
CA LEU A 225 7.48 6.81 1.32
C LEU A 225 6.59 6.08 0.31
N ALA A 226 5.81 5.13 0.80
CA ALA A 226 4.68 4.58 0.08
C ALA A 226 3.39 4.97 0.79
N ALA A 227 2.28 5.11 0.07
CA ALA A 227 0.99 5.27 0.71
C ALA A 227 -0.17 4.78 -0.16
N THR A 228 -1.26 4.35 0.48
CA THR A 228 -2.48 3.90 -0.21
C THR A 228 -3.73 4.56 0.40
N GLN A 229 -4.64 5.05 -0.44
CA GLN A 229 -5.93 5.59 -0.01
C GLN A 229 -6.89 4.45 0.34
N PHE A 230 -6.77 3.32 -0.34
CA PHE A 230 -7.47 2.09 -0.02
C PHE A 230 -6.85 1.37 1.18
N HIS A 231 -7.56 0.36 1.67
CA HIS A 231 -7.17 -0.46 2.81
C HIS A 231 -6.60 -1.80 2.34
N PRO A 232 -5.27 -1.96 2.19
CA PRO A 232 -4.70 -3.25 1.78
C PRO A 232 -5.04 -4.37 2.77
N GLU A 233 -5.18 -4.06 4.06
CA GLU A 233 -5.59 -5.03 5.09
C GLU A 233 -7.05 -5.50 4.95
N LYS A 234 -7.84 -4.87 4.07
CA LYS A 234 -9.22 -5.23 3.75
C LYS A 234 -9.40 -5.65 2.29
N SER A 235 -8.33 -5.68 1.49
CA SER A 235 -8.38 -5.90 0.04
C SER A 235 -8.05 -7.35 -0.36
N GLY A 236 -8.34 -8.31 0.51
CA GLY A 236 -8.16 -9.73 0.22
C GLY A 236 -6.72 -10.11 -0.15
N ASP A 237 -6.56 -11.01 -1.12
CA ASP A 237 -5.24 -11.47 -1.56
C ASP A 237 -4.47 -10.38 -2.31
N ALA A 238 -5.13 -9.53 -3.09
CA ALA A 238 -4.48 -8.38 -3.75
C ALA A 238 -3.84 -7.43 -2.72
N GLY A 239 -4.55 -7.15 -1.63
CA GLY A 239 -4.03 -6.38 -0.51
C GLY A 239 -2.86 -7.06 0.21
N ALA A 240 -2.91 -8.40 0.35
CA ALA A 240 -1.82 -9.18 0.92
C ALA A 240 -0.56 -9.12 0.05
N THR A 241 -0.68 -9.28 -1.27
CA THR A 241 0.44 -9.18 -2.21
C THR A 241 1.08 -7.80 -2.17
N LEU A 242 0.28 -6.72 -2.10
CA LEU A 242 0.81 -5.37 -1.93
C LEU A 242 1.64 -5.23 -0.64
N LEU A 243 1.13 -5.71 0.48
CA LEU A 243 1.86 -5.66 1.75
C LEU A 243 3.12 -6.52 1.72
N GLU A 244 3.08 -7.68 1.04
CA GLU A 244 4.26 -8.51 0.82
C GLU A 244 5.32 -7.77 -0.01
N ASN A 245 4.93 -7.10 -1.08
CA ASN A 245 5.82 -6.29 -1.91
C ASN A 245 6.52 -5.20 -1.08
N TRP A 246 5.75 -4.48 -0.25
CA TRP A 246 6.32 -3.47 0.65
C TRP A 246 7.26 -4.08 1.69
N VAL A 247 6.86 -5.17 2.37
CA VAL A 247 7.70 -5.84 3.39
C VAL A 247 8.99 -6.41 2.79
N ARG A 248 8.94 -6.92 1.56
CA ARG A 248 10.12 -7.40 0.82
C ARG A 248 11.10 -6.29 0.46
N SER A 249 10.63 -5.03 0.40
CA SER A 249 11.45 -3.86 0.09
C SER A 249 12.21 -3.28 1.29
N LEU A 250 11.94 -3.76 2.51
CA LEU A 250 12.56 -3.32 3.77
C LEU A 250 13.98 -3.88 3.93
#